data_AF-A0A0M8SPH1-F1
#
_entry.id   AF-A0A0M8SPH1-F1
#
_cell.length_a   1.000
_cell.length_b   1.000
_cell.length_c   1.000
_cell.angle_alpha   90.00
_cell.angle_beta   90.00
_cell.angle_gamma   90.00
#
_symmetry.space_group_name_H-M   'P 1'
#
loop_
_entity.id
_entity.type
_entity.pdbx_description
1 polymer ?
#
loop_
_entity_poly.entity_id
_entity_poly.type
_entity_poly.pdbx_seq_one_letter_code
_entity_poly.pdbx_strand_id
1 'polypeptide(L)'
;MATTESEQLAALLRELKDRSGRSYGVLAGRLHMSTSTLHRYCNGDAVPNEYAPVERLARLCGATPEESVELHRRWILADEARRRARGANAGPVAAEPAPVAAIPAPVQEPEPQPAPVQESRPEPAEQETTPDSSIELPDVVPTTPKRTSRFGSGKLSGKKVRLVLIGAAVVALAVPAVAVASLSGRDDDKSSTVADAKQSGPLLKSPSARPPSGSPSARPSPSGSPSPSPSSGSPAPKGQQKHTPEAGVPLSVGISSYDWDAPCGKFYLLDQKPGAVPPPPTNEQDRRSWARALGAVDGGDLKLELTATGKSQDSVVITGINVRVVERQAPLDWTAYSMGSGCGGGIVPQSFDINLDAAQPVSKPVAGKQADTVVPAKDFPFKVSTTDPEVFDLEVHTEAHDVSWYLEVTWSSGDRSGKIPVYDNGKPFRTSAVKGRPAYEYRLDTNVWDHLATG
;
A
#
# COMPACT_ATOMS: atom_id res chain seq x y z
N MET A 1 39.38 6.75 8.24
CA MET A 1 39.28 6.70 9.71
C MET A 1 37.87 6.28 10.07
N ALA A 2 37.69 5.46 11.11
CA ALA A 2 36.41 5.44 11.81
C ALA A 2 36.18 6.81 12.47
N THR A 3 34.92 7.18 12.71
CA THR A 3 34.58 8.34 13.54
C THR A 3 34.18 7.87 14.94
N THR A 4 34.32 8.72 15.95
CA THR A 4 34.00 8.33 17.34
C THR A 4 32.52 7.94 17.50
N GLU A 5 31.62 8.54 16.71
CA GLU A 5 30.20 8.13 16.66
C GLU A 5 30.03 6.70 16.11
N SER A 6 30.80 6.34 15.07
CA SER A 6 30.77 4.97 14.50
C SER A 6 31.36 3.91 15.43
N GLU A 7 32.37 4.27 16.23
CA GLU A 7 32.95 3.38 17.25
C GLU A 7 31.98 3.13 18.42
N GLN A 8 31.22 4.14 18.83
CA GLN A 8 30.18 4.03 19.88
C GLN A 8 29.00 3.16 19.46
N LEU A 9 28.61 3.20 18.17
CA LEU A 9 27.65 2.26 17.58
C LEU A 9 28.21 0.84 17.58
N ALA A 10 29.45 0.66 17.12
CA ALA A 10 30.13 -0.63 17.03
C ALA A 10 30.40 -1.26 18.41
N ALA A 11 30.58 -0.47 19.46
CA ALA A 11 30.71 -0.95 20.84
C ALA A 11 29.41 -1.62 21.32
N LEU A 12 28.26 -0.93 21.18
CA LEU A 12 26.95 -1.46 21.60
C LEU A 12 26.57 -2.73 20.80
N LEU A 13 26.91 -2.75 19.50
CA LEU A 13 26.70 -3.93 18.65
C LEU A 13 27.55 -5.14 19.07
N ARG A 14 28.78 -4.92 19.56
CA ARG A 14 29.61 -6.00 20.13
C ARG A 14 29.04 -6.50 21.46
N GLU A 15 28.67 -5.60 22.36
CA GLU A 15 28.07 -5.94 23.66
C GLU A 15 26.82 -6.82 23.52
N LEU A 16 25.88 -6.42 22.65
CA LEU A 16 24.70 -7.22 22.32
C LEU A 16 25.07 -8.58 21.71
N LYS A 17 26.03 -8.62 20.76
CA LYS A 17 26.47 -9.85 20.11
C LYS A 17 27.17 -10.80 21.09
N ASP A 18 28.01 -10.30 21.99
CA ASP A 18 28.74 -11.10 22.97
C ASP A 18 27.79 -11.66 24.03
N ARG A 19 26.85 -10.85 24.54
CA ARG A 19 25.77 -11.32 25.43
C ARG A 19 24.89 -12.39 24.79
N SER A 20 24.69 -12.35 23.46
CA SER A 20 23.90 -13.36 22.74
C SER A 20 24.57 -14.74 22.64
N GLY A 21 25.88 -14.84 22.87
CA GLY A 21 26.67 -16.07 22.71
C GLY A 21 26.81 -16.58 21.26
N ARG A 22 26.34 -15.84 20.25
CA ARG A 22 26.31 -16.31 18.85
C ARG A 22 27.57 -15.92 18.07
N SER A 23 28.00 -16.81 17.18
CA SER A 23 29.08 -16.54 16.24
C SER A 23 28.59 -15.64 15.09
N TYR A 24 29.51 -14.85 14.52
CA TYR A 24 29.19 -13.98 13.38
C TYR A 24 28.62 -14.73 12.18
N GLY A 25 29.02 -15.99 11.94
CA GLY A 25 28.47 -16.81 10.86
C GLY A 25 26.98 -17.15 11.05
N VAL A 26 26.56 -17.46 12.29
CA VAL A 26 25.15 -17.76 12.62
C VAL A 26 24.28 -16.51 12.50
N LEU A 27 24.80 -15.35 12.90
CA LEU A 27 24.11 -14.07 12.74
C LEU A 27 24.03 -13.66 11.25
N ALA A 28 25.13 -13.76 10.50
CA ALA A 28 25.19 -13.45 9.08
C ALA A 28 24.20 -14.28 8.25
N GLY A 29 24.14 -15.60 8.49
CA GLY A 29 23.18 -16.49 7.83
C GLY A 29 21.71 -16.14 8.11
N ARG A 30 21.37 -15.76 9.35
CA ARG A 30 19.99 -15.34 9.73
C ARG A 30 19.63 -13.92 9.28
N LEU A 31 20.62 -13.09 8.93
CA LEU A 31 20.42 -11.73 8.43
C LEU A 31 20.46 -11.65 6.89
N HIS A 32 20.75 -12.76 6.20
CA HIS A 32 21.03 -12.82 4.76
C HIS A 32 22.16 -11.83 4.34
N MET A 33 23.21 -11.72 5.16
CA MET A 33 24.36 -10.85 4.92
C MET A 33 25.68 -11.64 4.93
N SER A 34 26.73 -11.08 4.33
CA SER A 34 28.07 -11.67 4.44
C SER A 34 28.67 -11.47 5.84
N THR A 35 29.40 -12.47 6.32
CA THR A 35 30.13 -12.41 7.61
C THR A 35 31.12 -11.24 7.65
N SER A 36 31.69 -10.85 6.49
CA SER A 36 32.58 -9.69 6.36
C SER A 36 31.86 -8.36 6.54
N THR A 37 30.64 -8.21 6.02
CA THR A 37 29.79 -7.03 6.24
C THR A 37 29.46 -6.88 7.73
N LEU A 38 29.08 -7.98 8.37
CA LEU A 38 28.76 -8.03 9.79
C LEU A 38 29.95 -7.65 10.68
N HIS A 39 31.15 -8.19 10.38
CA HIS A 39 32.39 -7.82 11.07
C HIS A 39 32.67 -6.32 10.99
N ARG A 40 32.49 -5.69 9.82
CA ARG A 40 32.72 -4.26 9.64
C ARG A 40 31.77 -3.39 10.46
N TYR A 41 30.50 -3.81 10.61
CA TYR A 41 29.54 -3.10 11.46
C TYR A 41 29.88 -3.23 12.96
N CYS A 42 30.31 -4.41 13.41
CA CYS A 42 30.72 -4.62 14.80
C CYS A 42 32.12 -4.04 15.14
N ASN A 43 32.96 -3.77 14.14
CA ASN A 43 34.25 -3.09 14.33
C ASN A 43 34.16 -1.55 14.26
N GLY A 44 33.21 -1.00 13.50
CA GLY A 44 33.13 0.43 13.15
C GLY A 44 33.68 0.78 11.75
N ASP A 45 34.23 -0.20 11.03
CA ASP A 45 34.74 -0.08 9.65
C ASP A 45 33.66 0.24 8.59
N ALA A 46 32.38 0.20 8.98
CA ALA A 46 31.25 0.67 8.21
C ALA A 46 30.05 0.98 9.11
N VAL A 47 29.29 2.03 8.77
CA VAL A 47 27.94 2.26 9.30
C VAL A 47 26.92 1.95 8.19
N PRO A 48 25.86 1.15 8.44
CA PRO A 48 24.82 0.83 7.46
C PRO A 48 24.11 2.06 6.87
N ASN A 49 23.58 1.94 5.64
CA ASN A 49 22.74 2.99 5.03
C ASN A 49 21.37 3.14 5.69
N GLU A 50 20.87 2.06 6.29
CA GLU A 50 19.52 1.93 6.84
C GLU A 50 19.63 1.30 8.23
N TYR A 51 18.63 1.53 9.08
CA TYR A 51 18.60 0.95 10.43
C TYR A 51 18.12 -0.52 10.44
N ALA A 52 17.31 -0.96 9.48
CA ALA A 52 16.70 -2.29 9.48
C ALA A 52 17.67 -3.49 9.57
N PRO A 53 18.92 -3.45 9.06
CA PRO A 53 19.94 -4.46 9.36
C PRO A 53 20.42 -4.45 10.82
N VAL A 54 20.60 -3.26 11.40
CA VAL A 54 21.06 -3.01 12.77
C VAL A 54 20.02 -3.52 13.76
N GLU A 55 18.76 -3.19 13.51
CA GLU A 55 17.64 -3.60 14.34
C GLU A 55 17.41 -5.12 14.31
N ARG A 56 17.45 -5.75 13.13
CA ARG A 56 17.31 -7.22 13.00
C ARG A 56 18.45 -7.96 13.73
N LEU A 57 19.66 -7.42 13.73
CA LEU A 57 20.77 -7.93 14.54
C LEU A 57 20.44 -7.82 16.04
N ALA A 58 20.03 -6.64 16.50
CA ALA A 58 19.71 -6.40 17.92
C ALA A 58 18.57 -7.30 18.42
N ARG A 59 17.47 -7.42 17.66
CA ARG A 59 16.37 -8.36 17.92
C ARG A 59 16.85 -9.80 17.96
N LEU A 60 17.72 -10.23 17.02
CA LEU A 60 18.31 -11.57 17.05
C LEU A 60 19.20 -11.80 18.28
N CYS A 61 19.92 -10.79 18.74
CA CYS A 61 20.83 -10.88 19.90
C CYS A 61 20.13 -10.76 21.26
N GLY A 62 18.83 -10.45 21.30
CA GLY A 62 18.09 -10.24 22.55
C GLY A 62 18.39 -8.88 23.20
N ALA A 63 18.37 -7.83 22.39
CA ALA A 63 18.33 -6.45 22.90
C ALA A 63 16.96 -6.14 23.55
N THR A 64 16.96 -5.34 24.60
CA THR A 64 15.72 -4.80 25.20
C THR A 64 15.16 -3.64 24.34
N PRO A 65 13.92 -3.17 24.58
CA PRO A 65 13.39 -1.98 23.91
C PRO A 65 14.27 -0.73 24.14
N GLU A 66 14.78 -0.55 25.36
CA GLU A 66 15.62 0.59 25.74
C GLU A 66 16.97 0.58 25.01
N GLU A 67 17.61 -0.60 24.94
CA GLU A 67 18.83 -0.82 24.17
C GLU A 67 18.60 -0.62 22.67
N SER A 68 17.44 -0.99 22.16
CA SER A 68 17.06 -0.81 20.75
C SER A 68 16.84 0.67 20.40
N VAL A 69 16.29 1.47 21.32
CA VAL A 69 16.19 2.93 21.18
C VAL A 69 17.56 3.60 21.25
N GLU A 70 18.42 3.18 22.19
CA GLU A 70 19.77 3.71 22.33
C GLU A 70 20.67 3.36 21.13
N LEU A 71 20.54 2.16 20.58
CA LEU A 71 21.18 1.73 19.34
C LEU A 71 20.73 2.56 18.14
N HIS A 72 19.45 2.94 18.08
CA HIS A 72 18.92 3.82 17.04
C HIS A 72 19.50 5.23 17.13
N ARG A 73 19.57 5.82 18.34
CA ARG A 73 20.21 7.13 18.56
C ARG A 73 21.66 7.15 18.10
N ARG A 74 22.45 6.13 18.48
CA ARG A 74 23.86 6.02 18.07
C ARG A 74 24.00 5.80 16.57
N TRP A 75 23.08 5.06 15.94
CA TRP A 75 23.07 4.90 14.48
C TRP A 75 22.80 6.23 13.75
N ILE A 76 21.86 7.06 14.24
CA ILE A 76 21.61 8.40 13.66
C ILE A 76 22.88 9.25 13.70
N LEU A 77 23.53 9.36 14.87
CA LEU A 77 24.76 10.14 15.03
C LEU A 77 25.91 9.62 14.14
N ALA A 78 26.05 8.30 14.04
CA ALA A 78 27.07 7.65 13.21
C ALA A 78 26.78 7.79 11.69
N ASP A 79 25.51 7.79 11.27
CA ASP A 79 25.15 8.05 9.89
C ASP A 79 25.34 9.53 9.52
N GLU A 80 24.96 10.46 10.39
CA GLU A 80 25.20 11.90 10.16
C GLU A 80 26.70 12.20 10.06
N ALA A 81 27.52 11.62 10.94
CA ALA A 81 28.97 11.69 10.87
C ALA A 81 29.55 11.12 9.57
N ARG A 82 29.01 9.99 9.11
CA ARG A 82 29.36 9.38 7.82
C ARG A 82 28.94 10.26 6.63
N ARG A 83 27.78 10.92 6.69
CA ARG A 83 27.31 11.88 5.67
C ARG A 83 28.21 13.12 5.65
N ARG A 84 28.55 13.69 6.81
CA ARG A 84 29.56 14.77 6.96
C ARG A 84 30.89 14.37 6.33
N ALA A 85 31.41 13.18 6.65
CA ALA A 85 32.68 12.68 6.10
C ALA A 85 32.64 12.48 4.57
N ARG A 86 31.53 11.99 4.01
CA ARG A 86 31.33 11.91 2.55
C ARG A 86 31.25 13.29 1.90
N GLY A 87 30.54 14.23 2.51
CA GLY A 87 30.43 15.61 2.02
C GLY A 87 31.78 16.35 2.04
N ALA A 88 32.55 16.21 3.12
CA ALA A 88 33.89 16.80 3.24
C ALA A 88 34.90 16.23 2.24
N ASN A 89 34.74 14.95 1.85
CA ASN A 89 35.58 14.31 0.84
C ASN A 89 35.06 14.53 -0.61
N ALA A 90 33.88 15.13 -0.76
CA ALA A 90 33.35 15.62 -2.04
C ALA A 90 33.68 17.12 -2.17
N GLY A 91 34.96 17.41 -2.44
CA GLY A 91 35.44 18.78 -2.65
C GLY A 91 34.68 19.50 -3.79
N PRO A 92 34.64 20.85 -3.78
CA PRO A 92 33.82 21.61 -4.71
C PRO A 92 34.30 21.41 -6.15
N VAL A 93 33.52 20.69 -6.96
CA VAL A 93 33.73 20.58 -8.40
C VAL A 93 33.32 21.91 -9.04
N ALA A 94 34.30 22.82 -9.15
CA ALA A 94 34.16 24.02 -9.94
C ALA A 94 33.91 23.63 -11.41
N ALA A 95 32.80 24.10 -11.98
CA ALA A 95 32.43 23.77 -13.35
C ALA A 95 33.16 24.68 -14.34
N GLU A 96 34.21 24.17 -14.98
CA GLU A 96 34.88 24.80 -16.13
C GLU A 96 34.84 23.86 -17.35
N PRO A 97 34.42 24.30 -18.57
CA PRO A 97 33.99 23.39 -19.62
C PRO A 97 35.01 23.16 -20.77
N ALA A 98 35.53 21.94 -20.92
CA ALA A 98 36.11 21.41 -22.17
C ALA A 98 36.35 19.88 -22.09
N PRO A 99 36.51 19.16 -23.21
CA PRO A 99 35.76 19.23 -24.47
C PRO A 99 35.11 17.86 -24.83
N VAL A 100 34.31 17.80 -25.90
CA VAL A 100 33.68 16.54 -26.36
C VAL A 100 34.72 15.64 -27.06
N ALA A 101 34.82 14.37 -26.64
CA ALA A 101 35.68 13.36 -27.26
C ALA A 101 34.93 12.03 -27.53
N ALA A 102 35.01 11.59 -28.79
CA ALA A 102 34.66 10.30 -29.41
C ALA A 102 33.84 9.23 -28.64
N ILE A 103 32.73 8.80 -29.25
CA ILE A 103 31.98 7.57 -28.92
C ILE A 103 32.70 6.34 -29.52
N PRO A 104 32.96 5.27 -28.75
CA PRO A 104 33.25 3.94 -29.28
C PRO A 104 31.96 3.19 -29.68
N ALA A 105 31.98 2.48 -30.80
CA ALA A 105 30.88 1.64 -31.27
C ALA A 105 30.78 0.31 -30.46
N PRO A 106 29.61 -0.37 -30.43
CA PRO A 106 29.40 -1.54 -29.58
C PRO A 106 30.15 -2.78 -30.05
N VAL A 107 30.64 -3.58 -29.09
CA VAL A 107 31.19 -4.93 -29.31
C VAL A 107 30.12 -6.00 -29.03
N GLN A 108 30.29 -7.17 -29.64
CA GLN A 108 29.22 -8.14 -29.88
C GLN A 108 29.03 -9.17 -28.76
N GLU A 109 27.81 -9.72 -28.72
CA GLU A 109 27.36 -10.81 -27.87
C GLU A 109 27.88 -12.17 -28.38
N PRO A 110 28.52 -13.01 -27.54
CA PRO A 110 29.03 -14.32 -27.96
C PRO A 110 28.02 -15.45 -27.68
N GLU A 111 27.53 -16.10 -28.75
CA GLU A 111 26.77 -17.35 -28.68
C GLU A 111 27.65 -18.60 -28.35
N PRO A 112 27.06 -19.74 -27.95
CA PRO A 112 27.78 -20.81 -27.24
C PRO A 112 28.60 -21.77 -28.14
N GLN A 113 29.54 -22.49 -27.49
CA GLN A 113 30.33 -23.57 -28.10
C GLN A 113 30.34 -24.85 -27.22
N PRO A 114 30.69 -26.03 -27.77
CA PRO A 114 29.98 -27.27 -27.45
C PRO A 114 30.64 -28.19 -26.40
N ALA A 115 29.90 -29.22 -26.00
CA ALA A 115 30.32 -30.24 -25.04
C ALA A 115 31.24 -31.33 -25.64
N PRO A 116 32.18 -31.91 -24.85
CA PRO A 116 32.94 -33.12 -25.20
C PRO A 116 32.12 -34.40 -24.95
N VAL A 117 32.61 -35.54 -25.47
CA VAL A 117 31.81 -36.78 -25.66
C VAL A 117 32.63 -38.05 -25.35
N GLN A 118 31.99 -39.05 -24.69
CA GLN A 118 32.44 -40.46 -24.48
C GLN A 118 33.70 -40.65 -23.58
N GLU A 119 33.97 -41.82 -22.98
CA GLU A 119 33.39 -43.19 -23.03
C GLU A 119 33.55 -43.88 -21.64
N SER A 120 32.67 -44.77 -21.15
CA SER A 120 32.80 -46.25 -21.28
C SER A 120 31.70 -47.03 -20.53
N ARG A 121 31.38 -48.25 -20.99
CA ARG A 121 30.51 -49.31 -20.38
C ARG A 121 31.37 -50.16 -19.36
N PRO A 122 30.89 -51.01 -18.41
CA PRO A 122 29.80 -51.96 -18.64
C PRO A 122 28.80 -52.38 -17.52
N GLU A 123 27.86 -53.19 -18.01
CA GLU A 123 26.73 -53.95 -17.42
C GLU A 123 27.21 -55.16 -16.57
N PRO A 124 26.32 -55.81 -15.77
CA PRO A 124 25.56 -56.96 -16.32
C PRO A 124 24.15 -57.23 -15.72
N ALA A 125 23.37 -58.07 -16.42
CA ALA A 125 22.31 -59.01 -15.94
C ALA A 125 21.13 -58.45 -15.07
N GLU A 126 19.88 -58.48 -15.53
CA GLU A 126 18.96 -59.64 -15.64
C GLU A 126 18.54 -60.29 -14.30
N GLN A 127 17.25 -60.19 -13.95
CA GLN A 127 16.38 -61.36 -13.71
C GLN A 127 14.89 -60.99 -13.60
N GLU A 128 14.01 -61.88 -14.05
CA GLU A 128 12.55 -61.79 -13.92
C GLU A 128 12.08 -62.32 -12.54
N THR A 129 10.95 -61.83 -12.02
CA THR A 129 9.98 -62.68 -11.30
C THR A 129 8.60 -62.04 -11.16
N THR A 130 7.56 -62.86 -11.28
CA THR A 130 6.17 -62.63 -10.84
C THR A 130 5.95 -63.40 -9.50
N PRO A 131 4.74 -63.53 -8.87
CA PRO A 131 3.40 -63.03 -9.23
C PRO A 131 2.49 -62.53 -8.05
N ASP A 132 1.23 -62.22 -8.39
CA ASP A 132 -0.03 -62.57 -7.69
C ASP A 132 -0.63 -61.75 -6.50
N SER A 133 -1.98 -61.74 -6.48
CA SER A 133 -2.95 -61.54 -5.37
C SER A 133 -3.05 -60.21 -4.59
N SER A 134 -4.20 -59.78 -4.02
CA SER A 134 -5.64 -60.12 -4.20
C SER A 134 -6.54 -59.20 -3.30
N ILE A 135 -7.85 -59.04 -3.62
CA ILE A 135 -9.00 -58.76 -2.69
C ILE A 135 -9.05 -57.37 -1.95
N GLU A 136 -10.17 -56.62 -1.77
CA GLU A 136 -11.52 -56.54 -2.40
C GLU A 136 -12.33 -55.30 -1.87
N LEU A 137 -13.41 -54.89 -2.58
CA LEU A 137 -14.63 -54.16 -2.10
C LEU A 137 -14.55 -52.70 -1.53
N PRO A 138 -15.68 -51.93 -1.43
CA PRO A 138 -16.98 -52.01 -2.15
C PRO A 138 -17.48 -50.69 -2.79
N ASP A 139 -18.52 -50.79 -3.64
CA ASP A 139 -19.31 -49.68 -4.21
C ASP A 139 -20.19 -48.91 -3.20
N VAL A 140 -20.57 -47.66 -3.54
CA VAL A 140 -21.66 -46.90 -2.90
C VAL A 140 -22.60 -46.29 -3.96
N VAL A 141 -23.86 -46.76 -3.99
CA VAL A 141 -24.91 -46.29 -4.92
C VAL A 141 -25.98 -45.46 -4.18
N PRO A 142 -26.29 -44.22 -4.61
CA PRO A 142 -27.37 -43.43 -4.03
C PRO A 142 -28.72 -43.68 -4.73
N THR A 143 -29.74 -44.11 -3.99
CA THR A 143 -31.12 -44.27 -4.50
C THR A 143 -32.15 -43.59 -3.59
N THR A 144 -32.99 -42.70 -4.14
CA THR A 144 -34.08 -42.01 -3.40
C THR A 144 -35.36 -42.83 -3.32
N PRO A 145 -36.23 -42.66 -2.31
CA PRO A 145 -37.58 -42.12 -2.63
C PRO A 145 -38.33 -41.26 -1.56
N LYS A 146 -39.02 -40.22 -2.06
CA LYS A 146 -40.34 -39.63 -1.68
C LYS A 146 -40.95 -39.73 -0.24
N ARG A 147 -41.02 -38.56 0.42
CA ARG A 147 -42.21 -37.65 0.56
C ARG A 147 -43.51 -38.08 1.30
N THR A 148 -43.80 -37.40 2.42
CA THR A 148 -45.11 -36.84 2.86
C THR A 148 -44.86 -35.50 3.62
N SER A 149 -45.52 -34.34 3.39
CA SER A 149 -46.91 -33.90 3.68
C SER A 149 -47.23 -33.84 5.20
N ARG A 150 -47.74 -32.76 5.81
CA ARG A 150 -48.54 -31.61 5.28
C ARG A 150 -48.72 -30.44 6.30
N PHE A 151 -49.26 -29.30 5.82
CA PHE A 151 -49.77 -28.11 6.57
C PHE A 151 -48.74 -27.24 7.32
N GLY A 152 -48.98 -25.93 7.55
CA GLY A 152 -50.14 -25.10 7.18
C GLY A 152 -49.86 -23.58 7.24
N SER A 153 -50.75 -22.76 6.68
CA SER A 153 -50.58 -21.31 6.51
C SER A 153 -51.30 -20.47 7.57
N GLY A 154 -50.68 -19.38 8.03
CA GLY A 154 -51.30 -18.39 8.94
C GLY A 154 -50.93 -16.94 8.59
N LYS A 155 -51.91 -16.03 8.68
CA LYS A 155 -51.78 -14.58 8.45
C LYS A 155 -52.40 -13.85 9.67
N LEU A 156 -52.32 -12.51 9.69
CA LEU A 156 -52.72 -11.57 10.77
C LEU A 156 -51.59 -11.35 11.82
N SER A 157 -51.15 -10.14 12.18
CA SER A 157 -51.74 -8.79 12.35
C SER A 157 -52.24 -8.52 13.78
N GLY A 158 -51.69 -7.48 14.44
CA GLY A 158 -52.34 -6.90 15.62
C GLY A 158 -51.43 -6.28 16.70
N LYS A 159 -51.34 -4.94 16.70
CA LYS A 159 -51.24 -4.05 17.87
C LYS A 159 -50.10 -4.21 18.91
N LYS A 160 -49.26 -3.17 18.91
CA LYS A 160 -48.49 -2.62 20.04
C LYS A 160 -49.19 -2.75 21.41
N VAL A 161 -48.45 -3.14 22.44
CA VAL A 161 -48.69 -2.74 23.84
C VAL A 161 -47.38 -2.18 24.39
N ARG A 162 -47.41 -0.99 24.99
CA ARG A 162 -46.34 -0.46 25.84
C ARG A 162 -46.70 -0.79 27.28
N LEU A 163 -45.77 -1.29 28.07
CA LEU A 163 -45.89 -1.34 29.52
C LEU A 163 -44.53 -1.03 30.13
N VAL A 164 -44.42 0.13 30.78
CA VAL A 164 -43.24 0.55 31.55
C VAL A 164 -43.53 0.23 33.01
N LEU A 165 -42.65 -0.54 33.64
CA LEU A 165 -42.55 -0.59 35.10
C LEU A 165 -41.08 -0.47 35.50
N ILE A 166 -40.84 0.32 36.54
CA ILE A 166 -39.53 0.58 37.12
C ILE A 166 -39.27 -0.49 38.18
N GLY A 167 -38.06 -1.08 38.16
CA GLY A 167 -37.64 -2.08 39.14
C GLY A 167 -36.13 -2.10 39.27
N ALA A 168 -35.59 -1.30 40.18
CA ALA A 168 -34.17 -1.34 40.52
C ALA A 168 -33.92 -2.42 41.58
N ALA A 169 -33.01 -3.35 41.31
CA ALA A 169 -32.51 -4.32 42.27
C ALA A 169 -31.02 -4.59 42.00
N VAL A 170 -30.17 -4.31 42.99
CA VAL A 170 -28.74 -4.61 42.94
C VAL A 170 -28.50 -5.92 43.67
N VAL A 171 -27.92 -6.90 42.98
CA VAL A 171 -27.35 -8.13 43.57
C VAL A 171 -26.00 -8.38 42.91
N ALA A 172 -25.01 -8.80 43.69
CA ALA A 172 -23.61 -8.89 43.26
C ALA A 172 -23.13 -10.34 43.05
N LEU A 173 -22.00 -10.47 42.37
CA LEU A 173 -21.05 -11.59 42.40
C LEU A 173 -21.57 -13.01 42.06
N ALA A 174 -21.34 -13.40 40.80
CA ALA A 174 -20.88 -14.75 40.47
C ALA A 174 -20.10 -14.74 39.15
N VAL A 175 -18.81 -15.07 39.17
CA VAL A 175 -18.01 -15.37 37.97
C VAL A 175 -17.51 -16.81 38.09
N PRO A 176 -17.95 -17.75 37.24
CA PRO A 176 -17.40 -19.09 37.22
C PRO A 176 -16.03 -19.09 36.53
N ALA A 177 -15.05 -19.74 37.14
CA ALA A 177 -13.77 -20.01 36.49
C ALA A 177 -13.95 -21.10 35.42
N VAL A 178 -13.39 -20.89 34.23
CA VAL A 178 -13.24 -21.93 33.20
C VAL A 178 -11.77 -22.31 33.14
N ALA A 179 -11.47 -23.59 33.37
CA ALA A 179 -10.11 -24.10 33.38
C ALA A 179 -9.57 -24.27 31.95
N VAL A 180 -8.30 -23.90 31.72
CA VAL A 180 -7.56 -24.27 30.51
C VAL A 180 -7.03 -25.69 30.67
N ALA A 181 -7.40 -26.58 29.75
CA ALA A 181 -6.91 -27.96 29.71
C ALA A 181 -6.36 -28.28 28.32
N SER A 182 -5.04 -28.13 28.16
CA SER A 182 -4.33 -28.53 26.94
C SER A 182 -3.80 -29.96 27.08
N LEU A 183 -4.20 -30.86 26.17
CA LEU A 183 -3.49 -32.11 25.90
C LEU A 183 -3.45 -32.35 24.38
N SER A 184 -2.38 -32.99 23.90
CA SER A 184 -1.95 -32.91 22.50
C SER A 184 -1.91 -34.26 21.79
N GLY A 185 -2.07 -34.24 20.46
CA GLY A 185 -1.64 -35.30 19.53
C GLY A 185 -2.76 -36.09 18.85
N ARG A 186 -2.52 -36.75 17.71
CA ARG A 186 -1.33 -36.74 16.82
C ARG A 186 -1.67 -37.34 15.43
N ASP A 187 -0.88 -36.99 14.41
CA ASP A 187 -0.63 -37.51 13.03
C ASP A 187 -1.15 -38.94 12.67
N ASP A 188 -1.37 -39.34 11.40
CA ASP A 188 -1.16 -38.72 10.06
C ASP A 188 -2.43 -38.91 9.14
N ASP A 189 -2.54 -39.42 7.90
CA ASP A 189 -1.67 -40.02 6.84
C ASP A 189 -2.33 -39.84 5.42
N LYS A 190 -1.61 -40.15 4.32
CA LYS A 190 -1.93 -40.37 2.86
C LYS A 190 -3.32 -39.96 2.28
N SER A 191 -3.47 -39.23 1.15
CA SER A 191 -2.74 -39.09 -0.16
C SER A 191 -3.11 -40.11 -1.28
N SER A 192 -3.13 -39.61 -2.54
CA SER A 192 -3.05 -40.31 -3.86
C SER A 192 -4.30 -41.04 -4.42
N THR A 193 -4.53 -41.24 -5.76
CA THR A 193 -4.18 -40.52 -7.03
C THR A 193 -4.91 -41.15 -8.25
N VAL A 194 -5.27 -40.34 -9.30
CA VAL A 194 -5.52 -40.70 -10.75
C VAL A 194 -6.59 -41.79 -11.07
N ALA A 195 -7.03 -42.11 -12.30
CA ALA A 195 -6.81 -41.65 -13.71
C ALA A 195 -8.16 -41.67 -14.51
N ASP A 196 -8.43 -40.76 -15.45
CA ASP A 196 -8.32 -40.86 -16.94
C ASP A 196 -8.85 -42.15 -17.64
N ALA A 197 -9.82 -41.98 -18.57
CA ALA A 197 -10.02 -42.87 -19.75
C ALA A 197 -10.95 -42.29 -20.87
N LYS A 198 -10.34 -41.81 -21.97
CA LYS A 198 -10.74 -41.91 -23.40
C LYS A 198 -12.22 -41.97 -23.91
N GLN A 199 -12.56 -40.93 -24.70
CA GLN A 199 -12.79 -40.98 -26.18
C GLN A 199 -13.98 -41.75 -26.82
N SER A 200 -14.91 -41.00 -27.46
CA SER A 200 -15.46 -41.25 -28.84
C SER A 200 -16.39 -40.11 -29.34
N GLY A 201 -16.53 -39.93 -30.66
CA GLY A 201 -17.52 -39.06 -31.35
C GLY A 201 -18.40 -39.87 -32.33
N PRO A 202 -18.94 -39.33 -33.45
CA PRO A 202 -18.86 -37.95 -34.00
C PRO A 202 -20.18 -37.42 -34.67
N LEU A 203 -20.12 -36.34 -35.48
CA LEU A 203 -21.12 -35.87 -36.51
C LEU A 203 -22.46 -35.28 -35.96
N LEU A 204 -23.19 -34.30 -36.54
CA LEU A 204 -23.17 -33.39 -37.72
C LEU A 204 -23.95 -32.10 -37.27
N LYS A 205 -23.96 -30.90 -37.92
CA LYS A 205 -24.24 -30.53 -39.33
C LYS A 205 -24.00 -29.02 -39.58
N SER A 206 -23.79 -28.62 -40.83
CA SER A 206 -23.49 -27.25 -41.34
C SER A 206 -24.76 -26.39 -41.58
N PRO A 207 -24.74 -25.15 -42.20
CA PRO A 207 -23.62 -24.37 -42.76
C PRO A 207 -23.61 -22.84 -42.49
N SER A 208 -22.59 -22.16 -43.03
CA SER A 208 -22.52 -20.71 -43.28
C SER A 208 -22.33 -20.44 -44.78
N ALA A 209 -22.66 -19.25 -45.29
CA ALA A 209 -22.57 -18.89 -46.71
C ALA A 209 -22.14 -17.42 -46.96
N ARG A 210 -21.33 -17.20 -48.01
CA ARG A 210 -20.73 -15.91 -48.44
C ARG A 210 -20.14 -16.07 -49.87
N PRO A 211 -19.44 -15.07 -50.42
CA PRO A 211 -19.91 -13.87 -51.13
C PRO A 211 -20.19 -14.16 -52.65
N PRO A 212 -20.41 -13.14 -53.50
CA PRO A 212 -19.33 -12.41 -54.21
C PRO A 212 -19.57 -10.87 -54.21
N SER A 213 -18.83 -10.01 -54.93
CA SER A 213 -17.37 -9.83 -55.14
C SER A 213 -17.16 -8.56 -56.01
N GLY A 214 -15.99 -7.87 -55.96
CA GLY A 214 -15.69 -6.76 -56.89
C GLY A 214 -14.64 -5.72 -56.42
N SER A 215 -13.48 -5.72 -57.08
CA SER A 215 -12.43 -4.67 -57.12
C SER A 215 -12.25 -4.24 -58.60
N PRO A 216 -11.51 -3.18 -59.01
CA PRO A 216 -10.45 -2.47 -58.26
C PRO A 216 -10.27 -0.92 -58.47
N SER A 217 -9.36 -0.36 -57.65
CA SER A 217 -8.36 0.70 -57.96
C SER A 217 -8.68 2.16 -58.38
N ALA A 218 -7.83 3.05 -57.83
CA ALA A 218 -7.20 4.27 -58.42
C ALA A 218 -7.59 5.69 -57.91
N ARG A 219 -6.54 6.53 -57.84
CA ARG A 219 -6.45 7.99 -57.56
C ARG A 219 -6.46 8.81 -58.89
N PRO A 220 -6.38 10.17 -58.98
CA PRO A 220 -6.00 11.19 -57.96
C PRO A 220 -6.89 12.47 -57.92
N SER A 221 -6.45 13.51 -57.20
CA SER A 221 -6.99 14.89 -57.19
C SER A 221 -6.60 15.71 -58.43
N PRO A 222 -7.19 16.91 -58.66
CA PRO A 222 -6.38 18.13 -58.52
C PRO A 222 -7.08 19.42 -57.98
N SER A 223 -6.19 20.40 -57.71
CA SER A 223 -6.30 21.80 -57.26
C SER A 223 -7.48 22.71 -57.70
N GLY A 224 -7.73 23.77 -56.91
CA GLY A 224 -8.53 24.95 -57.27
C GLY A 224 -8.46 26.10 -56.24
N SER A 225 -7.89 27.25 -56.62
CA SER A 225 -7.84 28.51 -55.85
C SER A 225 -7.93 29.70 -56.84
N PRO A 226 -8.42 30.90 -56.48
CA PRO A 226 -7.68 31.82 -55.60
C PRO A 226 -8.54 32.69 -54.65
N SER A 227 -7.86 33.58 -53.90
CA SER A 227 -8.44 34.63 -53.03
C SER A 227 -8.80 35.91 -53.82
N PRO A 228 -9.59 36.85 -53.25
CA PRO A 228 -8.94 37.98 -52.59
C PRO A 228 -9.57 38.44 -51.25
N SER A 229 -8.74 39.09 -50.42
CA SER A 229 -9.11 39.95 -49.28
C SER A 229 -8.47 41.34 -49.51
N PRO A 230 -8.99 42.46 -48.95
CA PRO A 230 -8.98 42.74 -47.50
C PRO A 230 -10.33 43.36 -47.01
N SER A 231 -10.53 43.85 -45.78
CA SER A 231 -9.62 44.17 -44.66
C SER A 231 -10.28 44.04 -43.26
N SER A 232 -9.43 43.88 -42.24
CA SER A 232 -9.60 44.35 -40.85
C SER A 232 -10.87 44.02 -40.04
N GLY A 233 -10.74 43.12 -39.05
CA GLY A 233 -11.74 42.91 -37.99
C GLY A 233 -11.42 41.71 -37.10
N SER A 234 -10.53 41.86 -36.12
CA SER A 234 -9.96 40.74 -35.33
C SER A 234 -10.83 40.29 -34.14
N PRO A 235 -11.12 38.98 -34.01
CA PRO A 235 -11.40 38.33 -32.73
C PRO A 235 -10.16 37.55 -32.22
N ALA A 236 -9.95 37.51 -30.91
CA ALA A 236 -8.80 36.81 -30.31
C ALA A 236 -8.93 35.27 -30.37
N PRO A 237 -7.82 34.52 -30.54
CA PRO A 237 -7.82 33.06 -30.46
C PRO A 237 -7.95 32.56 -29.02
N LYS A 238 -8.45 31.33 -28.87
CA LYS A 238 -8.71 30.68 -27.57
C LYS A 238 -7.44 30.56 -26.74
N GLY A 239 -7.43 31.16 -25.55
CA GLY A 239 -6.34 31.02 -24.59
C GLY A 239 -6.26 29.60 -24.04
N GLN A 240 -5.24 28.84 -24.45
CA GLN A 240 -4.78 27.69 -23.67
C GLN A 240 -4.28 28.22 -22.33
N GLN A 241 -4.86 27.75 -21.22
CA GLN A 241 -4.32 28.01 -19.89
C GLN A 241 -3.00 27.22 -19.73
N LYS A 242 -1.89 27.83 -20.16
CA LYS A 242 -0.59 27.50 -19.59
C LYS A 242 -0.67 27.81 -18.10
N HIS A 243 -0.31 26.84 -17.25
CA HIS A 243 -0.01 27.13 -15.86
C HIS A 243 1.23 28.05 -15.83
N THR A 244 1.01 29.34 -15.64
CA THR A 244 2.07 30.27 -15.27
C THR A 244 2.69 29.77 -13.96
N PRO A 245 4.02 29.69 -13.83
CA PRO A 245 4.65 29.41 -12.54
C PRO A 245 4.15 30.43 -11.51
N GLU A 246 3.80 29.96 -10.31
CA GLU A 246 3.14 30.78 -9.28
C GLU A 246 4.15 31.69 -8.54
N ALA A 247 4.75 32.61 -9.30
CA ALA A 247 5.81 33.53 -8.89
C ALA A 247 5.27 34.63 -7.97
N GLY A 248 4.97 34.25 -6.73
CA GLY A 248 4.53 35.17 -5.68
C GLY A 248 4.09 34.51 -4.38
N VAL A 249 3.57 33.28 -4.43
CA VAL A 249 3.07 32.59 -3.22
C VAL A 249 4.25 32.22 -2.29
N PRO A 250 4.29 32.71 -1.04
CA PRO A 250 5.42 32.55 -0.11
C PRO A 250 5.45 31.19 0.60
N LEU A 251 4.54 30.28 0.22
CA LEU A 251 4.28 29.01 0.88
C LEU A 251 4.44 27.85 -0.12
N SER A 252 4.99 26.73 0.31
CA SER A 252 4.89 25.44 -0.37
C SER A 252 3.91 24.55 0.41
N VAL A 253 3.05 23.82 -0.28
CA VAL A 253 2.13 22.85 0.33
C VAL A 253 2.11 21.58 -0.51
N GLY A 254 2.12 20.42 0.15
CA GLY A 254 1.95 19.12 -0.50
C GLY A 254 1.48 18.06 0.49
N ILE A 255 1.01 16.93 -0.02
CA ILE A 255 0.69 15.76 0.81
C ILE A 255 1.99 15.01 1.12
N SER A 256 2.31 14.80 2.40
CA SER A 256 3.47 14.00 2.83
C SER A 256 3.12 12.53 3.03
N SER A 257 1.93 12.24 3.58
CA SER A 257 1.39 10.89 3.74
C SER A 257 -0.07 10.81 3.31
N TYR A 258 -0.48 9.62 2.87
CA TYR A 258 -1.88 9.26 2.56
C TYR A 258 -2.43 8.21 3.53
N ASP A 259 -1.62 7.82 4.53
CA ASP A 259 -2.02 6.98 5.66
C ASP A 259 -1.05 7.23 6.83
N TRP A 260 -1.37 8.18 7.72
CA TRP A 260 -0.54 8.48 8.91
C TRP A 260 -0.79 7.54 10.09
N ASP A 261 -1.89 6.79 10.06
CA ASP A 261 -2.29 5.79 11.06
C ASP A 261 -2.09 4.36 10.50
N ALA A 262 -1.13 4.20 9.59
CA ALA A 262 -0.90 2.95 8.88
C ALA A 262 -0.61 1.79 9.85
N PRO A 263 -1.15 0.58 9.60
CA PRO A 263 -1.97 0.14 8.46
C PRO A 263 -3.50 0.32 8.63
N CYS A 264 -4.00 1.12 9.59
CA CYS A 264 -5.39 1.05 10.06
C CYS A 264 -6.48 1.33 9.01
N GLY A 265 -7.33 0.33 8.77
CA GLY A 265 -8.66 0.51 8.18
C GLY A 265 -8.69 0.97 6.72
N LYS A 266 -7.55 0.98 6.01
CA LYS A 266 -7.49 1.46 4.63
C LYS A 266 -8.02 0.45 3.63
N PHE A 267 -9.25 0.68 3.23
CA PHE A 267 -9.86 0.05 2.06
C PHE A 267 -9.48 0.77 0.78
N TYR A 268 -9.26 -0.02 -0.26
CA TYR A 268 -9.20 0.43 -1.64
C TYR A 268 -10.31 -0.29 -2.42
N LEU A 269 -11.03 0.46 -3.25
CA LEU A 269 -12.13 -0.07 -4.06
C LEU A 269 -11.60 -0.46 -5.44
N LEU A 270 -11.82 -1.71 -5.86
CA LEU A 270 -11.41 -2.25 -7.15
C LEU A 270 -12.55 -2.97 -7.86
N ASP A 271 -12.69 -2.73 -9.17
CA ASP A 271 -13.57 -3.49 -10.08
C ASP A 271 -12.93 -4.84 -10.47
N GLN A 272 -12.55 -5.61 -9.46
CA GLN A 272 -11.84 -6.87 -9.61
C GLN A 272 -12.32 -7.86 -8.55
N LYS A 273 -12.24 -9.16 -8.86
CA LYS A 273 -12.54 -10.25 -7.91
C LYS A 273 -11.29 -10.60 -7.11
N PRO A 274 -11.41 -11.17 -5.89
CA PRO A 274 -10.27 -11.34 -4.99
C PRO A 274 -9.14 -12.19 -5.59
N GLY A 275 -9.46 -13.27 -6.29
CA GLY A 275 -8.47 -14.10 -7.00
C GLY A 275 -7.84 -13.48 -8.26
N ALA A 276 -8.17 -12.24 -8.60
CA ALA A 276 -7.54 -11.46 -9.67
C ALA A 276 -6.75 -10.25 -9.15
N VAL A 277 -7.05 -9.76 -7.93
CA VAL A 277 -6.27 -8.71 -7.27
C VAL A 277 -4.94 -9.31 -6.79
N PRO A 278 -3.77 -8.84 -7.26
CA PRO A 278 -2.49 -9.38 -6.83
C PRO A 278 -2.24 -9.12 -5.34
N PRO A 279 -1.27 -9.80 -4.71
CA PRO A 279 -0.80 -9.44 -3.38
C PRO A 279 -0.44 -7.94 -3.28
N PRO A 280 -0.77 -7.29 -2.15
CA PRO A 280 -0.27 -5.95 -1.87
C PRO A 280 1.22 -5.97 -1.56
N PRO A 281 1.95 -4.87 -1.78
CA PRO A 281 3.35 -4.78 -1.40
C PRO A 281 3.50 -4.78 0.13
N THR A 282 4.52 -5.47 0.62
CA THR A 282 4.86 -5.53 2.05
C THR A 282 5.44 -4.22 2.59
N ASN A 283 5.81 -3.29 1.71
CA ASN A 283 6.29 -1.96 2.04
C ASN A 283 5.14 -0.95 1.95
N GLU A 284 4.91 -0.16 3.01
CA GLU A 284 3.67 0.60 3.11
C GLU A 284 3.61 1.80 2.14
N GLN A 285 4.75 2.44 1.88
CA GLN A 285 4.87 3.54 0.94
C GLN A 285 4.51 3.12 -0.51
N ASP A 286 4.63 1.83 -0.83
CA ASP A 286 4.28 1.28 -2.15
C ASP A 286 2.79 0.88 -2.27
N ARG A 287 2.04 0.76 -1.16
CA ARG A 287 0.62 0.35 -1.18
C ARG A 287 -0.23 1.31 -2.03
N ARG A 288 0.07 2.61 -2.02
CA ARG A 288 -0.65 3.59 -2.84
C ARG A 288 -0.20 3.63 -4.31
N SER A 289 1.04 3.30 -4.64
CA SER A 289 1.48 3.17 -6.04
C SER A 289 0.90 1.90 -6.68
N TRP A 290 0.87 0.79 -5.94
CA TRP A 290 0.16 -0.45 -6.27
C TRP A 290 -1.33 -0.20 -6.54
N ALA A 291 -2.03 0.47 -5.61
CA ALA A 291 -3.47 0.74 -5.73
C ALA A 291 -3.80 1.53 -7.00
N ARG A 292 -3.00 2.57 -7.28
CA ARG A 292 -3.11 3.39 -8.49
C ARG A 292 -2.82 2.62 -9.78
N ALA A 293 -1.85 1.71 -9.77
CA ALA A 293 -1.54 0.86 -10.92
C ALA A 293 -2.69 -0.11 -11.28
N LEU A 294 -3.49 -0.51 -10.28
CA LEU A 294 -4.70 -1.31 -10.45
C LEU A 294 -5.97 -0.49 -10.73
N GLY A 295 -5.88 0.85 -10.80
CA GLY A 295 -7.01 1.75 -11.01
C GLY A 295 -7.94 1.92 -9.81
N ALA A 296 -7.48 1.58 -8.60
CA ALA A 296 -8.29 1.60 -7.39
C ALA A 296 -8.66 3.03 -6.94
N VAL A 297 -9.74 3.14 -6.16
CA VAL A 297 -10.22 4.38 -5.52
C VAL A 297 -10.05 4.27 -4.00
N ASP A 298 -9.64 5.36 -3.34
CA ASP A 298 -9.50 5.42 -1.88
C ASP A 298 -10.89 5.18 -1.23
N GLY A 299 -11.01 4.21 -0.32
CA GLY A 299 -12.29 3.66 0.14
C GLY A 299 -12.68 4.06 1.56
N GLY A 300 -13.82 4.72 1.73
CA GLY A 300 -14.39 5.11 3.02
C GLY A 300 -13.63 6.27 3.65
N ASP A 301 -12.52 5.95 4.31
CA ASP A 301 -11.78 6.83 5.22
C ASP A 301 -10.33 7.04 4.72
N LEU A 302 -9.99 8.27 4.32
CA LEU A 302 -8.67 8.66 3.83
C LEU A 302 -7.97 9.56 4.86
N LYS A 303 -6.76 9.17 5.29
CA LYS A 303 -5.98 9.87 6.34
C LYS A 303 -4.77 10.57 5.71
N LEU A 304 -4.89 11.86 5.41
CA LEU A 304 -3.85 12.62 4.73
C LEU A 304 -3.02 13.42 5.73
N GLU A 305 -1.70 13.44 5.57
CA GLU A 305 -0.89 14.53 6.11
C GLU A 305 -0.72 15.60 5.03
N LEU A 306 -1.11 16.84 5.33
CA LEU A 306 -0.78 18.00 4.53
C LEU A 306 0.42 18.71 5.16
N THR A 307 1.60 18.65 4.55
CA THR A 307 2.76 19.44 4.99
C THR A 307 2.74 20.83 4.33
N ALA A 308 2.93 21.87 5.14
CA ALA A 308 3.03 23.25 4.69
C ALA A 308 4.32 23.91 5.21
N THR A 309 5.06 24.59 4.33
CA THR A 309 6.41 25.12 4.65
C THR A 309 6.64 26.45 3.95
N GLY A 310 7.06 27.47 4.71
CA GLY A 310 7.39 28.78 4.15
C GLY A 310 8.59 28.70 3.19
N LYS A 311 8.57 29.52 2.14
CA LYS A 311 9.67 29.65 1.16
C LYS A 311 10.71 30.70 1.58
N SER A 312 10.45 31.45 2.65
CA SER A 312 11.40 32.38 3.29
C SER A 312 11.33 32.27 4.82
N GLN A 313 12.20 33.01 5.50
CA GLN A 313 12.19 33.16 6.96
C GLN A 313 10.99 34.00 7.45
N ASP A 314 10.33 34.75 6.55
CA ASP A 314 9.12 35.51 6.87
C ASP A 314 7.99 34.56 7.27
N SER A 315 7.27 34.90 8.33
CA SER A 315 6.12 34.10 8.75
C SER A 315 4.97 34.21 7.75
N VAL A 316 4.49 33.05 7.29
CA VAL A 316 3.22 32.91 6.57
C VAL A 316 2.19 32.35 7.54
N VAL A 317 1.01 32.95 7.60
CA VAL A 317 -0.09 32.49 8.43
C VAL A 317 -1.05 31.68 7.56
N ILE A 318 -1.33 30.44 7.95
CA ILE A 318 -2.36 29.60 7.35
C ILE A 318 -3.65 29.84 8.13
N THR A 319 -4.68 30.32 7.43
CA THR A 319 -5.96 30.76 8.03
C THR A 319 -7.09 29.76 7.85
N GLY A 320 -6.88 28.69 7.09
CA GLY A 320 -7.82 27.57 6.97
C GLY A 320 -7.50 26.62 5.84
N ILE A 321 -7.69 25.32 6.09
CA ILE A 321 -7.77 24.28 5.05
C ILE A 321 -9.24 24.09 4.69
N ASN A 322 -9.60 24.40 3.45
CA ASN A 322 -10.96 24.21 2.94
C ASN A 322 -10.98 22.96 2.05
N VAL A 323 -12.10 22.24 2.01
CA VAL A 323 -12.35 21.18 1.02
C VAL A 323 -13.29 21.70 -0.08
N ARG A 324 -13.04 21.27 -1.31
CA ARG A 324 -13.79 21.68 -2.52
C ARG A 324 -14.22 20.41 -3.26
N VAL A 325 -15.49 20.05 -3.13
CA VAL A 325 -16.10 18.98 -3.94
C VAL A 325 -16.23 19.47 -5.39
N VAL A 326 -15.69 18.69 -6.31
CA VAL A 326 -15.81 18.88 -7.77
C VAL A 326 -17.05 18.16 -8.29
N GLU A 327 -17.25 16.92 -7.83
CA GLU A 327 -18.35 16.06 -8.24
C GLU A 327 -18.75 15.09 -7.12
N ARG A 328 -20.03 14.73 -7.07
CA ARG A 328 -20.59 13.72 -6.15
C ARG A 328 -21.55 12.84 -6.92
N GLN A 329 -21.33 11.53 -6.88
CA GLN A 329 -22.13 10.51 -7.55
C GLN A 329 -22.65 9.47 -6.53
N ALA A 330 -23.46 8.51 -7.00
CA ALA A 330 -23.72 7.30 -6.25
C ALA A 330 -22.39 6.56 -5.95
N PRO A 331 -22.26 5.89 -4.80
CA PRO A 331 -21.03 5.18 -4.47
C PRO A 331 -20.84 4.01 -5.45
N LEU A 332 -19.58 3.70 -5.76
CA LEU A 332 -19.23 2.60 -6.66
C LEU A 332 -19.84 1.28 -6.15
N ASP A 333 -20.13 0.32 -7.02
CA ASP A 333 -20.56 -1.05 -6.68
C ASP A 333 -19.39 -2.03 -6.49
N TRP A 334 -18.16 -1.51 -6.56
CA TRP A 334 -16.89 -2.23 -6.52
C TRP A 334 -16.60 -2.91 -5.18
N THR A 335 -15.75 -3.94 -5.21
CA THR A 335 -15.32 -4.69 -4.02
C THR A 335 -14.27 -3.90 -3.23
N ALA A 336 -14.35 -3.92 -1.89
CA ALA A 336 -13.38 -3.25 -1.02
C ALA A 336 -12.27 -4.19 -0.56
N TYR A 337 -11.03 -3.70 -0.55
CA TYR A 337 -9.83 -4.46 -0.24
C TYR A 337 -9.00 -3.75 0.82
N SER A 338 -8.91 -4.33 2.02
CA SER A 338 -8.03 -3.89 3.12
C SER A 338 -6.67 -4.59 3.02
N MET A 339 -5.59 -3.81 2.98
CA MET A 339 -4.23 -4.35 2.88
C MET A 339 -3.59 -4.76 4.21
N GLY A 340 -4.36 -4.87 5.30
CA GLY A 340 -3.95 -5.59 6.50
C GLY A 340 -4.61 -5.12 7.80
N SER A 341 -4.48 -5.95 8.84
CA SER A 341 -4.80 -5.64 10.24
C SER A 341 -3.52 -5.41 11.03
N GLY A 342 -3.49 -4.36 11.85
CA GLY A 342 -2.28 -4.02 12.61
C GLY A 342 -2.30 -2.65 13.30
N CYS A 343 -3.42 -2.23 13.87
CA CYS A 343 -3.50 -0.93 14.56
C CYS A 343 -2.61 -0.89 15.81
N GLY A 344 -1.43 -0.28 15.68
CA GLY A 344 -0.45 -0.05 16.74
C GLY A 344 -0.89 1.05 17.71
N GLY A 345 -1.97 0.81 18.44
CA GLY A 345 -2.61 1.82 19.29
C GLY A 345 -1.72 2.36 20.42
N GLY A 346 -1.72 3.68 20.59
CA GLY A 346 -1.09 4.35 21.74
C GLY A 346 -1.06 5.88 21.63
N ILE A 347 -0.93 6.41 20.41
CA ILE A 347 -0.95 7.85 20.12
C ILE A 347 -1.86 8.09 18.90
N VAL A 348 -2.85 8.95 19.07
CA VAL A 348 -3.63 9.58 17.99
C VAL A 348 -3.27 11.07 18.02
N PRO A 349 -2.76 11.67 16.93
CA PRO A 349 -2.51 13.11 16.87
C PRO A 349 -3.83 13.90 16.94
N GLN A 350 -3.74 15.23 17.09
CA GLN A 350 -4.89 16.07 16.74
C GLN A 350 -5.11 15.98 15.23
N SER A 351 -6.36 15.91 14.78
CA SER A 351 -6.68 15.79 13.35
C SER A 351 -7.74 16.81 12.94
N PHE A 352 -8.04 16.87 11.65
CA PHE A 352 -9.16 17.64 11.11
C PHE A 352 -10.17 16.72 10.42
N ASP A 353 -11.36 16.61 11.01
CA ASP A 353 -12.53 15.91 10.44
C ASP A 353 -13.02 16.61 9.18
N ILE A 354 -13.18 15.85 8.09
CA ILE A 354 -13.76 16.30 6.82
C ILE A 354 -14.78 15.26 6.32
N ASN A 355 -16.02 15.40 6.77
CA ASN A 355 -17.16 14.66 6.22
C ASN A 355 -17.50 15.16 4.80
N LEU A 356 -17.27 14.34 3.78
CA LEU A 356 -17.52 14.65 2.37
C LEU A 356 -19.00 14.55 1.96
N ASP A 357 -19.86 13.93 2.78
CA ASP A 357 -21.29 13.77 2.51
C ASP A 357 -22.11 15.01 2.89
N ALA A 358 -21.59 15.85 3.80
CA ALA A 358 -22.18 17.12 4.19
C ALA A 358 -22.51 18.01 2.98
N ALA A 359 -23.60 18.79 3.04
CA ALA A 359 -23.99 19.67 1.94
C ALA A 359 -22.96 20.78 1.64
N GLN A 360 -22.18 21.17 2.65
CA GLN A 360 -20.95 21.96 2.53
C GLN A 360 -19.90 21.31 3.44
N PRO A 361 -19.02 20.46 2.89
CA PRO A 361 -17.92 19.87 3.65
C PRO A 361 -16.99 20.96 4.19
N VAL A 362 -16.56 20.80 5.44
CA VAL A 362 -15.70 21.74 6.18
C VAL A 362 -14.67 20.95 6.99
N SER A 363 -13.52 21.55 7.20
CA SER A 363 -12.47 21.06 8.09
C SER A 363 -12.79 21.45 9.53
N LYS A 364 -12.78 20.48 10.47
CA LYS A 364 -13.04 20.72 11.90
C LYS A 364 -11.93 20.12 12.76
N PRO A 365 -11.28 20.88 13.67
CA PRO A 365 -10.24 20.32 14.52
C PRO A 365 -10.82 19.32 15.54
N VAL A 366 -10.16 18.18 15.69
CA VAL A 366 -10.50 17.07 16.57
C VAL A 366 -9.34 16.84 17.54
N ALA A 367 -9.68 16.60 18.82
CA ALA A 367 -8.68 16.41 19.86
C ALA A 367 -8.01 15.04 19.75
N GLY A 368 -6.68 15.01 19.79
CA GLY A 368 -5.90 13.78 19.80
C GLY A 368 -5.89 13.10 21.18
N LYS A 369 -5.22 11.94 21.26
CA LYS A 369 -5.08 11.17 22.50
C LYS A 369 -3.71 10.49 22.56
N GLN A 370 -2.93 10.79 23.59
CA GLN A 370 -1.62 10.18 23.86
C GLN A 370 -1.68 9.41 25.19
N ALA A 371 -1.67 8.07 25.14
CA ALA A 371 -2.07 7.22 26.25
C ALA A 371 -3.41 7.69 26.86
N ASP A 372 -3.47 8.07 28.13
CA ASP A 372 -4.69 8.60 28.77
C ASP A 372 -4.83 10.13 28.71
N THR A 373 -3.86 10.83 28.12
CA THR A 373 -3.87 12.30 27.98
C THR A 373 -4.59 12.71 26.70
N VAL A 374 -5.51 13.67 26.78
CA VAL A 374 -6.11 14.32 25.60
C VAL A 374 -5.16 15.40 25.07
N VAL A 375 -4.85 15.36 23.79
CA VAL A 375 -4.13 16.42 23.06
C VAL A 375 -5.16 17.46 22.59
N PRO A 376 -5.17 18.70 23.11
CA PRO A 376 -6.20 19.68 22.77
C PRO A 376 -6.24 20.00 21.28
N ALA A 377 -7.45 20.06 20.72
CA ALA A 377 -7.68 20.46 19.35
C ALA A 377 -7.32 21.95 19.13
N LYS A 378 -6.31 22.24 18.31
CA LYS A 378 -5.95 23.60 17.86
C LYS A 378 -6.66 23.92 16.54
N ASP A 379 -7.51 24.94 16.54
CA ASP A 379 -8.08 25.49 15.30
C ASP A 379 -7.14 26.53 14.66
N PHE A 380 -7.46 26.95 13.44
CA PHE A 380 -6.75 28.00 12.72
C PHE A 380 -6.80 29.35 13.46
N PRO A 381 -5.75 30.19 13.40
CA PRO A 381 -4.62 30.10 12.46
C PRO A 381 -3.38 29.32 12.95
N PHE A 382 -2.61 28.86 11.96
CA PHE A 382 -1.29 28.21 12.11
C PHE A 382 -0.22 29.09 11.43
N LYS A 383 1.06 28.92 11.77
CA LYS A 383 2.13 29.84 11.33
C LYS A 383 3.36 29.05 10.87
N VAL A 384 3.77 29.26 9.62
CA VAL A 384 4.88 28.53 8.99
C VAL A 384 6.01 29.43 8.48
N SER A 385 7.22 28.88 8.41
CA SER A 385 8.41 29.49 7.78
C SER A 385 9.28 28.39 7.13
N THR A 386 10.47 28.73 6.64
CA THR A 386 11.51 27.75 6.23
C THR A 386 12.07 26.89 7.38
N THR A 387 11.91 27.32 8.63
CA THR A 387 12.46 26.68 9.85
C THR A 387 11.39 26.15 10.78
N ASP A 388 10.12 26.39 10.44
CA ASP A 388 8.93 26.11 11.24
C ASP A 388 7.85 25.57 10.30
N PRO A 389 7.96 24.32 9.81
CA PRO A 389 6.93 23.70 8.99
C PRO A 389 5.79 23.17 9.87
N GLU A 390 4.54 23.34 9.43
CA GLU A 390 3.38 22.74 10.11
C GLU A 390 2.85 21.57 9.27
N VAL A 391 2.49 20.47 9.94
CA VAL A 391 1.87 19.28 9.34
C VAL A 391 0.43 19.20 9.87
N PHE A 392 -0.51 18.94 8.98
CA PHE A 392 -1.93 18.85 9.30
C PHE A 392 -2.44 17.45 8.99
N ASP A 393 -2.78 16.70 10.03
CA ASP A 393 -3.48 15.41 9.91
C ASP A 393 -4.95 15.65 9.56
N LEU A 394 -5.38 15.16 8.40
CA LEU A 394 -6.74 15.29 7.89
C LEU A 394 -7.39 13.90 7.86
N GLU A 395 -8.62 13.79 8.35
CA GLU A 395 -9.40 12.55 8.36
C GLU A 395 -10.67 12.77 7.53
N VAL A 396 -10.64 12.24 6.30
CA VAL A 396 -11.59 12.60 5.23
C VAL A 396 -12.43 11.39 4.85
N HIS A 397 -13.76 11.49 4.96
CA HIS A 397 -14.64 10.31 4.88
C HIS A 397 -15.95 10.51 4.10
N THR A 398 -16.50 9.41 3.59
CA THR A 398 -17.85 9.31 3.03
C THR A 398 -18.48 7.95 3.36
N GLU A 399 -19.73 7.97 3.84
CA GLU A 399 -20.57 6.78 4.05
C GLU A 399 -21.52 6.50 2.88
N ALA A 400 -21.80 7.50 2.02
CA ALA A 400 -22.95 7.47 1.13
C ALA A 400 -22.68 7.76 -0.37
N HIS A 401 -21.49 8.18 -0.79
CA HIS A 401 -21.24 8.66 -2.16
C HIS A 401 -19.90 8.21 -2.75
N ASP A 402 -19.73 8.40 -4.06
CA ASP A 402 -18.41 8.58 -4.69
C ASP A 402 -18.18 10.08 -4.90
N VAL A 403 -17.04 10.59 -4.44
CA VAL A 403 -16.77 12.03 -4.36
C VAL A 403 -15.42 12.33 -4.99
N SER A 404 -15.40 13.24 -5.97
CA SER A 404 -14.18 13.85 -6.49
C SER A 404 -13.98 15.24 -5.88
N TRP A 405 -12.81 15.52 -5.30
CA TRP A 405 -12.59 16.71 -4.47
C TRP A 405 -11.12 17.18 -4.46
N TYR A 406 -10.86 18.38 -3.95
CA TYR A 406 -9.51 18.90 -3.71
C TYR A 406 -9.47 19.78 -2.46
N LEU A 407 -8.27 20.09 -1.96
CA LEU A 407 -8.06 20.97 -0.82
C LEU A 407 -7.70 22.39 -1.28
N GLU A 408 -8.10 23.40 -0.53
CA GLU A 408 -7.84 24.81 -0.80
C GLU A 408 -7.32 25.48 0.48
N VAL A 409 -5.99 25.63 0.57
CA VAL A 409 -5.31 26.24 1.72
C VAL A 409 -5.32 27.75 1.58
N THR A 410 -5.94 28.45 2.53
CA THR A 410 -5.96 29.92 2.59
C THR A 410 -4.80 30.41 3.46
N TRP A 411 -4.08 31.42 2.97
CA TRP A 411 -2.88 31.96 3.62
C TRP A 411 -2.82 33.49 3.59
N SER A 412 -2.05 34.08 4.51
CA SER A 412 -1.65 35.50 4.51
C SER A 412 -0.17 35.67 4.91
N SER A 413 0.46 36.75 4.43
CA SER A 413 1.87 37.08 4.67
C SER A 413 2.09 38.57 4.37
N GLY A 414 2.16 39.38 5.44
CA GLY A 414 2.01 40.83 5.34
C GLY A 414 0.65 41.20 4.75
N ASP A 415 0.62 42.24 3.90
CA ASP A 415 -0.59 42.70 3.20
C ASP A 415 -1.09 41.73 2.11
N ARG A 416 -0.36 40.64 1.85
CA ARG A 416 -0.70 39.65 0.82
C ARG A 416 -1.50 38.51 1.43
N SER A 417 -2.55 38.08 0.74
CA SER A 417 -3.27 36.85 1.04
C SER A 417 -3.64 36.13 -0.25
N GLY A 418 -3.98 34.85 -0.14
CA GLY A 418 -4.32 34.03 -1.29
C GLY A 418 -4.78 32.64 -0.91
N LYS A 419 -4.95 31.80 -1.92
CA LYS A 419 -5.37 30.41 -1.77
C LYS A 419 -4.56 29.50 -2.69
N ILE A 420 -4.18 28.32 -2.19
CA ILE A 420 -3.43 27.31 -2.93
C ILE A 420 -4.31 26.07 -3.07
N PRO A 421 -4.67 25.65 -4.29
CA PRO A 421 -5.33 24.37 -4.50
C PRO A 421 -4.29 23.24 -4.41
N VAL A 422 -4.58 22.20 -3.63
CA VAL A 422 -3.76 21.00 -3.49
C VAL A 422 -4.51 19.82 -4.09
N TYR A 423 -3.83 19.11 -4.99
CA TYR A 423 -4.36 18.05 -5.84
C TYR A 423 -3.54 16.76 -5.68
N ASP A 424 -4.18 15.61 -5.85
CA ASP A 424 -3.51 14.31 -5.88
C ASP A 424 -2.80 14.12 -7.23
N ASN A 425 -1.48 14.36 -7.28
CA ASN A 425 -0.66 14.33 -8.49
C ASN A 425 -1.27 15.10 -9.69
N GLY A 426 -1.85 16.27 -9.43
CA GLY A 426 -2.46 17.14 -10.44
C GLY A 426 -3.90 16.77 -10.85
N LYS A 427 -4.54 15.84 -10.14
CA LYS A 427 -5.97 15.50 -10.28
C LYS A 427 -6.73 15.78 -8.97
N PRO A 428 -8.05 15.94 -8.99
CA PRO A 428 -8.86 15.79 -7.79
C PRO A 428 -8.57 14.43 -7.11
N PHE A 429 -8.57 14.42 -5.79
CA PHE A 429 -8.72 13.20 -4.99
C PHE A 429 -10.08 12.57 -5.32
N ARG A 430 -10.17 11.24 -5.20
CA ARG A 430 -11.45 10.52 -5.32
C ARG A 430 -11.60 9.57 -4.16
N THR A 431 -12.72 9.66 -3.46
CA THR A 431 -13.04 8.83 -2.30
C THR A 431 -14.46 8.32 -2.44
N SER A 432 -14.66 7.00 -2.33
CA SER A 432 -15.99 6.38 -2.43
C SER A 432 -16.29 5.56 -1.19
N ALA A 433 -17.54 5.61 -0.74
CA ALA A 433 -18.00 4.92 0.45
C ALA A 433 -17.83 3.39 0.37
N VAL A 434 -17.46 2.77 1.50
CA VAL A 434 -17.26 1.31 1.60
C VAL A 434 -18.44 0.55 2.20
N LYS A 435 -19.50 1.25 2.62
CA LYS A 435 -20.66 0.66 3.29
C LYS A 435 -21.43 -0.31 2.36
N GLY A 436 -21.89 -1.44 2.90
CA GLY A 436 -22.87 -2.33 2.25
C GLY A 436 -22.39 -3.18 1.06
N ARG A 437 -21.09 -3.41 0.91
CA ARG A 437 -20.48 -4.17 -0.21
C ARG A 437 -19.65 -5.36 0.28
N PRO A 438 -19.25 -6.30 -0.60
CA PRO A 438 -18.22 -7.29 -0.26
C PRO A 438 -16.89 -6.61 0.09
N ALA A 439 -16.33 -6.99 1.23
CA ALA A 439 -15.04 -6.52 1.70
C ALA A 439 -14.10 -7.70 1.91
N TYR A 440 -12.81 -7.50 1.65
CA TYR A 440 -11.76 -8.51 1.80
C TYR A 440 -10.55 -7.93 2.51
N GLU A 441 -9.81 -8.77 3.21
CA GLU A 441 -8.55 -8.45 3.87
C GLU A 441 -7.43 -9.36 3.35
N TYR A 442 -6.25 -8.79 3.08
CA TYR A 442 -5.10 -9.60 2.67
C TYR A 442 -4.45 -10.31 3.86
N ARG A 443 -4.46 -11.64 3.83
CA ARG A 443 -3.81 -12.50 4.81
C ARG A 443 -2.34 -12.69 4.49
N LEU A 444 -1.46 -12.08 5.29
CA LEU A 444 0.00 -12.21 5.15
C LEU A 444 0.51 -13.64 5.45
N ASP A 445 -0.23 -14.42 6.22
CA ASP A 445 0.09 -15.80 6.61
C ASP A 445 -0.30 -16.83 5.55
N THR A 446 -1.46 -16.69 4.92
CA THR A 446 -1.96 -17.62 3.89
C THR A 446 -1.80 -17.11 2.44
N ASN A 447 -1.43 -15.84 2.27
CA ASN A 447 -1.27 -15.15 0.99
C ASN A 447 -2.52 -15.16 0.09
N VAL A 448 -3.69 -14.98 0.71
CA VAL A 448 -4.98 -14.86 0.04
C VAL A 448 -5.80 -13.67 0.56
N TRP A 449 -6.78 -13.27 -0.23
CA TRP A 449 -7.79 -12.28 0.15
C TRP A 449 -8.99 -12.98 0.79
N ASP A 450 -9.06 -12.96 2.12
CA ASP A 450 -10.17 -13.54 2.89
C ASP A 450 -11.30 -12.53 3.09
N HIS A 451 -12.55 -13.01 3.19
CA HIS A 451 -13.72 -12.13 3.29
C HIS A 451 -13.82 -11.45 4.66
N LEU A 452 -13.73 -10.12 4.68
CA LEU A 452 -13.88 -9.30 5.87
C LEU A 452 -15.36 -9.05 6.16
N ALA A 453 -15.80 -9.35 7.38
CA ALA A 453 -17.18 -9.11 7.81
C ALA A 453 -17.44 -7.63 8.14
N THR A 454 -17.75 -6.82 7.12
CA THR A 454 -18.30 -5.47 7.30
C THR A 454 -19.75 -5.54 7.81
N GLY A 455 -20.02 -4.85 8.93
CA GLY A 455 -21.35 -4.73 9.56
C GLY A 455 -22.16 -3.51 9.14
#